data_AF-A0A815TH71-F1
#
_entry.id   AF-A0A815TH71-F1
#
_cell.length_a   1.000
_cell.length_b   1.000
_cell.length_c   1.000
_cell.angle_alpha   90.00
_cell.angle_beta   90.00
_cell.angle_gamma   90.00
#
_symmetry.space_group_name_H-M   'P 1'
#
loop_
_entity.id
_entity.type
_entity.pdbx_description
1 polymer ?
#
loop_
_entity_poly.entity_id
_entity_poly.type
_entity_poly.pdbx_seq_one_letter_code
_entity_poly.pdbx_strand_id
1 'polypeptide(L)'
;VGIPNIGFIGFGGSVYHWMIAEVTSHWLSEYFLGRLILPSETEMQKEIKTTREFLRHIFHTVDFDYKYYWAGPIEMYLKDMGLTLHRTNNWITEYFGFYRSTRFIGLGEERRIKAEKGVTPYYWYFSFKHTIYLFLLLILLFFIFN
;
A
#
# COMPACT_ATOMS: atom_id res chain seq x y z
N VAL A 1 -10.39 25.47 4.06
CA VAL A 1 -9.24 24.90 3.31
C VAL A 1 -9.75 24.62 1.91
N GLY A 2 -9.20 25.26 0.87
CA GLY A 2 -9.93 25.38 -0.41
C GLY A 2 -9.10 25.84 -1.61
N ILE A 3 -7.85 25.38 -1.72
CA ILE A 3 -7.08 25.58 -2.95
C ILE A 3 -7.05 24.24 -3.70
N PRO A 4 -7.72 24.11 -4.85
CA PRO A 4 -7.66 22.89 -5.63
C PRO A 4 -6.22 22.64 -6.11
N ASN A 5 -5.86 21.37 -6.30
CA ASN A 5 -4.56 20.96 -6.84
C ASN A 5 -3.34 21.32 -5.97
N ILE A 6 -3.51 21.35 -4.64
CA ILE A 6 -2.39 21.39 -3.69
C ILE A 6 -2.38 20.11 -2.87
N GLY A 7 -1.19 19.51 -2.74
CA GLY A 7 -0.94 18.38 -1.85
C GLY A 7 0.42 18.52 -1.18
N PHE A 8 0.55 17.92 0.01
CA PHE A 8 1.79 17.93 0.79
C PHE A 8 2.41 16.53 0.77
N ILE A 9 3.70 16.44 0.44
CA ILE A 9 4.46 15.20 0.39
C ILE A 9 5.56 15.25 1.46
N GLY A 10 5.79 14.13 2.15
CA GLY A 10 6.83 14.05 3.19
C GLY A 10 6.45 14.75 4.49
N PHE A 11 5.21 15.23 4.62
CA PHE A 11 4.68 15.80 5.85
C PHE A 11 4.24 14.68 6.81
N GLY A 12 5.21 13.93 7.32
CA GLY A 12 5.02 12.79 8.20
C GLY A 12 6.35 12.21 8.67
N GLY A 13 6.45 11.89 9.95
CA GLY A 13 7.61 11.31 10.60
C GLY A 13 7.50 9.79 10.64
N SER A 14 8.32 9.14 9.83
CA SER A 14 8.46 7.69 9.81
C SER A 14 9.89 7.28 9.42
N VAL A 15 10.36 6.15 9.94
CA VAL A 15 11.66 5.57 9.55
C VAL A 15 11.70 5.15 8.07
N TYR A 16 10.54 5.09 7.40
CA TYR A 16 10.40 4.76 5.99
C TYR A 16 9.80 5.91 5.16
N HIS A 17 9.99 7.16 5.60
CA HIS A 17 9.38 8.35 4.98
C HIS A 17 9.63 8.47 3.48
N TRP A 18 10.79 8.05 2.97
CA TRP A 18 11.11 8.11 1.53
C TRP A 18 10.18 7.21 0.70
N MET A 19 9.80 6.03 1.18
CA MET A 19 8.87 5.15 0.46
C MET A 19 7.44 5.69 0.51
N ILE A 20 7.05 6.26 1.65
CA ILE A 20 5.75 6.91 1.78
C ILE A 20 5.69 8.09 0.80
N ALA A 21 6.72 8.95 0.79
CA ALA A 21 6.79 10.10 -0.11
C ALA A 21 6.72 9.70 -1.58
N GLU A 22 7.44 8.65 -1.99
CA GLU A 22 7.35 8.08 -3.33
C GLU A 22 5.89 7.71 -3.66
N VAL A 23 5.27 6.83 -2.87
CA VAL A 23 3.90 6.34 -3.14
C VAL A 23 2.87 7.48 -3.09
N THR A 24 3.00 8.42 -2.16
CA THR A 24 2.14 9.60 -2.06
C THR A 24 2.30 10.52 -3.27
N SER A 25 3.51 10.67 -3.82
CA SER A 25 3.71 11.45 -5.05
C SER A 25 2.97 10.85 -6.24
N HIS A 26 2.93 9.51 -6.30
CA HIS A 26 2.19 8.80 -7.33
C HIS A 26 0.68 8.98 -7.16
N TRP A 27 0.17 8.81 -5.94
CA TRP A 27 -1.25 9.04 -5.62
C TRP A 27 -1.68 10.49 -5.93
N LEU A 28 -0.87 11.48 -5.55
CA LEU A 28 -1.16 12.89 -5.78
C LEU A 28 -1.19 13.24 -7.27
N SER A 29 -0.30 12.62 -8.04
CA SER A 29 -0.31 12.72 -9.50
C SER A 29 -1.61 12.17 -10.11
N GLU A 30 -2.14 11.03 -9.64
CA GLU A 30 -3.44 10.53 -10.11
C GLU A 30 -4.60 11.48 -9.74
N TYR A 31 -4.57 12.06 -8.54
CA TYR A 31 -5.54 13.07 -8.13
C TYR A 31 -5.52 14.31 -9.03
N PHE A 32 -4.34 14.88 -9.30
CA PHE A 32 -4.21 16.05 -10.19
C PHE A 32 -4.61 15.76 -11.64
N LEU A 33 -4.49 14.51 -12.08
CA LEU A 33 -4.97 14.05 -13.39
C LEU A 33 -6.48 13.77 -13.41
N GLY A 34 -7.19 13.97 -12.29
CA GLY A 34 -8.62 13.71 -12.17
C GLY A 34 -9.00 12.23 -12.15
N ARG A 35 -8.02 11.34 -11.97
CA ARG A 35 -8.23 9.87 -11.91
C ARG A 35 -8.60 9.38 -10.53
N LEU A 36 -8.32 10.17 -9.50
CA LEU A 36 -8.83 9.96 -8.14
C LEU A 36 -9.79 11.08 -7.77
N ILE A 37 -10.84 10.72 -7.05
CA ILE A 37 -11.83 11.65 -6.52
C ILE A 37 -11.69 11.62 -5.00
N LEU A 38 -11.49 12.79 -4.39
CA LEU A 38 -11.48 12.89 -2.94
C LEU A 38 -12.89 12.67 -2.39
N PRO A 39 -13.01 12.06 -1.20
CA PRO A 39 -14.29 11.97 -0.52
C PRO A 39 -14.79 13.36 -0.12
N SER A 40 -16.04 13.43 0.37
CA SER A 40 -16.60 14.70 0.81
C SER A 40 -15.80 15.33 1.94
N GLU A 41 -15.90 16.65 2.11
CA GLU A 41 -15.21 17.36 3.21
C GLU A 41 -15.53 16.75 4.57
N THR A 42 -16.80 16.42 4.83
CA THR A 42 -17.24 15.77 6.06
C THR A 42 -16.55 14.43 6.31
N GLU A 43 -16.41 13.60 5.27
CA GLU A 43 -15.72 12.31 5.36
C GLU A 43 -14.22 12.49 5.60
N MET A 44 -13.58 13.45 4.91
CA MET A 44 -12.17 13.77 5.14
C MET A 44 -11.92 14.25 6.58
N GLN A 45 -12.77 15.14 7.11
CA GLN A 45 -12.64 15.63 8.49
C GLN A 45 -12.85 14.50 9.51
N LYS A 46 -13.80 13.60 9.24
CA LYS A 46 -14.03 12.41 10.06
C LYS A 46 -12.80 11.49 10.08
N GLU A 47 -12.20 11.24 8.92
CA GLU A 47 -10.98 10.42 8.81
C GLU A 47 -9.83 11.08 9.57
N ILE A 48 -9.55 12.37 9.32
CA ILE A 48 -8.49 13.12 10.02
C ILE A 48 -8.65 13.02 11.55
N LYS A 49 -9.88 13.19 12.06
CA LYS A 49 -10.15 13.05 13.49
C LYS A 49 -9.86 11.63 13.99
N THR A 50 -10.40 10.63 13.30
CA THR A 50 -10.25 9.21 13.69
C THR A 50 -8.78 8.78 13.65
N THR A 51 -8.04 9.15 12.60
CA THR A 51 -6.61 8.88 12.49
C THR A 51 -5.83 9.55 13.62
N ARG A 52 -6.10 10.83 13.93
CA ARG A 52 -5.42 11.53 15.05
C ARG A 52 -5.68 10.87 16.40
N GLU A 53 -6.93 10.49 16.68
CA GLU A 53 -7.29 9.79 17.91
C GLU A 53 -6.56 8.45 18.03
N PHE A 54 -6.52 7.66 16.95
CA PHE A 54 -5.76 6.42 16.90
C PHE A 54 -4.26 6.62 17.14
N LEU A 55 -3.64 7.59 16.47
CA LEU A 55 -2.21 7.85 16.60
C LEU A 55 -1.83 8.33 18.00
N ARG A 56 -2.66 9.18 18.62
CA ARG A 56 -2.46 9.61 20.02
C ARG A 56 -2.58 8.44 20.98
N HIS A 57 -3.53 7.53 20.76
CA HIS A 57 -3.69 6.34 21.57
C HIS A 57 -2.45 5.44 21.50
N ILE A 58 -1.92 5.21 20.30
CA ILE A 58 -0.78 4.30 20.10
C ILE A 58 0.56 4.90 20.51
N PHE A 59 0.85 6.14 20.10
CA PHE A 59 2.16 6.74 20.33
C PHE A 59 2.27 7.44 21.69
N HIS A 60 1.17 7.54 22.43
CA HIS A 60 1.08 8.26 23.71
C HIS A 60 1.64 9.70 23.65
N THR A 61 1.61 10.32 22.46
CA THR A 61 2.12 11.68 22.24
C THR A 61 0.99 12.69 22.18
N VAL A 62 1.16 13.81 22.87
CA VAL A 62 0.18 14.90 22.91
C VAL A 62 0.44 15.95 21.82
N ASP A 63 1.69 16.06 21.35
CA ASP A 63 2.17 17.24 20.61
C ASP A 63 2.57 17.01 19.15
N PHE A 64 2.72 15.76 18.69
CA PHE A 64 3.27 15.46 17.36
C PHE A 64 2.39 14.49 16.56
N ASP A 65 1.30 15.02 16.00
CA ASP A 65 0.34 14.33 15.13
C ASP A 65 0.93 13.94 13.74
N TYR A 66 2.25 13.98 13.55
CA TYR A 66 2.90 13.64 12.28
C TYR A 66 3.49 12.22 12.25
N LYS A 67 3.45 11.45 13.35
CA LYS A 67 4.01 10.09 13.39
C LYS A 67 3.03 9.07 12.83
N TYR A 68 3.50 8.16 12.00
CA TYR A 68 2.66 7.11 11.41
C TYR A 68 3.37 5.75 11.39
N TYR A 69 2.58 4.68 11.52
CA TYR A 69 3.03 3.36 11.08
C TYR A 69 3.27 3.38 9.57
N TRP A 70 4.40 2.84 9.14
CA TRP A 70 4.87 3.02 7.78
C TRP A 70 4.03 2.30 6.71
N ALA A 71 3.44 1.14 7.05
CA ALA A 71 2.72 0.31 6.08
C ALA A 71 1.32 0.85 5.76
N GLY A 72 0.60 1.37 6.76
CA GLY A 72 -0.79 1.80 6.60
C GLY A 72 -1.02 2.84 5.50
N PRO A 73 -0.28 3.97 5.48
CA PRO A 73 -0.41 4.97 4.43
C PRO A 73 -0.10 4.41 3.04
N ILE A 74 0.93 3.57 2.92
CA ILE A 74 1.31 2.94 1.65
C ILE A 74 0.16 2.08 1.12
N GLU A 75 -0.40 1.19 1.93
CA GLU A 75 -1.49 0.31 1.52
C GLU A 75 -2.74 1.10 1.13
N MET A 76 -3.07 2.15 1.89
CA MET A 76 -4.17 3.06 1.58
C MET A 76 -4.00 3.70 0.19
N TYR A 77 -2.84 4.32 -0.07
CA TYR A 77 -2.59 4.98 -1.36
C TYR A 77 -2.60 3.99 -2.54
N LEU A 78 -2.02 2.81 -2.36
CA LEU A 78 -2.04 1.77 -3.40
C LEU A 78 -3.47 1.28 -3.68
N LYS A 79 -4.28 1.11 -2.64
CA LYS A 79 -5.68 0.69 -2.75
C LYS A 79 -6.52 1.74 -3.46
N ASP A 80 -6.34 3.02 -3.14
CA ASP A 80 -7.05 4.12 -3.81
C ASP A 80 -6.74 4.17 -5.30
N MET A 81 -5.47 3.95 -5.68
CA MET A 81 -5.06 3.82 -7.09
C MET A 81 -5.50 2.50 -7.75
N GLY A 82 -6.14 1.60 -7.00
CA GLY A 82 -6.57 0.30 -7.48
C GLY A 82 -5.43 -0.62 -7.90
N LEU A 83 -4.27 -0.52 -7.23
CA LEU A 83 -3.07 -1.33 -7.49
C LEU A 83 -2.97 -2.50 -6.51
N THR A 84 -2.17 -3.52 -6.86
CA THR A 84 -1.93 -4.69 -5.98
C THR A 84 -1.32 -4.28 -4.64
N LEU A 85 -1.66 -4.97 -3.55
CA LEU A 85 -0.96 -4.74 -2.28
C LEU A 85 0.31 -5.58 -2.14
N HIS A 86 0.39 -6.70 -2.87
CA HIS A 86 1.57 -7.56 -2.89
C HIS A 86 2.68 -6.91 -3.71
N ARG A 87 3.86 -6.80 -3.13
CA ARG A 87 5.03 -6.13 -3.74
C ARG A 87 6.24 -7.04 -3.90
N THR A 88 6.06 -8.33 -3.62
CA THR A 88 7.01 -9.41 -3.90
C THR A 88 6.30 -10.56 -4.61
N ASN A 89 7.04 -11.61 -4.97
CA ASN A 89 6.52 -12.75 -5.73
C ASN A 89 6.09 -13.95 -4.87
N ASN A 90 6.23 -13.88 -3.53
CA ASN A 90 5.83 -14.97 -2.65
C ASN A 90 5.49 -14.47 -1.23
N TRP A 91 4.69 -15.25 -0.52
CA TRP A 91 4.20 -14.88 0.81
C TRP A 91 5.30 -14.77 1.88
N ILE A 92 6.38 -15.55 1.77
CA ILE A 92 7.47 -15.50 2.77
C ILE A 92 8.17 -14.15 2.69
N THR A 93 8.56 -13.70 1.50
CA THR A 93 9.19 -12.38 1.34
C THR A 93 8.23 -11.23 1.56
N GLU A 94 6.93 -11.43 1.30
CA GLU A 94 5.93 -10.40 1.54
C GLU A 94 5.83 -10.07 3.04
N TYR A 95 5.67 -11.11 3.88
CA TYR A 95 5.40 -10.96 5.32
C TYR A 95 6.65 -10.94 6.21
N PHE A 96 7.71 -11.65 5.85
CA PHE A 96 8.93 -11.76 6.65
C PHE A 96 10.14 -11.05 6.04
N GLY A 97 10.04 -10.60 4.79
CA GLY A 97 11.12 -9.89 4.12
C GLY A 97 11.24 -8.44 4.60
N PHE A 98 12.44 -7.87 4.48
CA PHE A 98 12.64 -6.44 4.69
C PHE A 98 11.85 -5.62 3.67
N TYR A 99 11.18 -4.58 4.16
CA TYR A 99 10.47 -3.63 3.31
C TYR A 99 11.46 -2.61 2.76
N ARG A 100 11.74 -2.68 1.46
CA ARG A 100 12.75 -1.87 0.76
C ARG A 100 12.09 -1.10 -0.38
N SER A 101 12.69 0.03 -0.77
CA SER A 101 12.21 0.86 -1.89
C SER A 101 12.16 0.08 -3.21
N THR A 102 12.99 -0.95 -3.36
CA THR A 102 12.98 -1.85 -4.53
C THR A 102 11.63 -2.54 -4.77
N ARG A 103 10.76 -2.64 -3.75
CA ARG A 103 9.39 -3.15 -3.88
C ARG A 103 8.46 -2.27 -4.74
N PHE A 104 8.86 -1.03 -5.02
CA PHE A 104 8.10 -0.07 -5.83
C PHE A 104 8.73 0.18 -7.21
N ILE A 105 9.74 -0.61 -7.59
CA ILE A 105 10.27 -0.56 -8.96
C ILE A 105 9.12 -0.88 -9.93
N GLY A 106 8.92 0.00 -10.91
CA GLY A 106 7.85 -0.15 -11.89
C GLY A 106 6.49 0.39 -11.46
N LEU A 107 6.35 0.98 -10.26
CA LEU A 107 5.07 1.53 -9.78
C LEU A 107 4.44 2.54 -10.76
N GLY A 108 5.25 3.40 -11.37
CA GLY A 108 4.78 4.35 -12.39
C GLY A 108 4.24 3.66 -13.65
N GLU A 109 4.87 2.55 -14.06
CA GLU A 109 4.42 1.76 -15.21
C GLU A 109 3.12 1.01 -14.88
N GLU A 110 2.99 0.47 -13.67
CA GLU A 110 1.75 -0.16 -13.20
C GLU A 110 0.57 0.81 -13.26
N ARG A 111 0.77 2.03 -12.77
CA ARG A 111 -0.21 3.11 -12.83
C ARG A 111 -0.60 3.43 -14.26
N ARG A 112 0.40 3.59 -15.14
CA ARG A 112 0.18 3.90 -16.56
C ARG A 112 -0.66 2.81 -17.23
N ILE A 113 -0.30 1.54 -17.04
CA ILE A 113 -1.06 0.40 -17.56
C ILE A 113 -2.49 0.38 -17.00
N LYS A 114 -2.65 0.61 -15.69
CA LYS A 114 -3.96 0.66 -15.04
C LYS A 114 -4.84 1.77 -15.62
N ALA A 115 -4.27 2.95 -15.85
CA ALA A 115 -4.97 4.09 -16.42
C ALA A 115 -5.35 3.89 -17.89
N GLU A 116 -4.46 3.31 -18.71
CA GLU A 116 -4.69 3.11 -20.14
C GLU A 116 -5.59 1.91 -20.45
N LYS A 117 -5.42 0.82 -19.71
CA LYS A 117 -6.06 -0.47 -20.03
C LYS A 117 -7.17 -0.85 -19.04
N GLY A 118 -7.34 -0.11 -17.94
CA GLY A 118 -8.29 -0.41 -16.87
C GLY A 118 -7.91 -1.64 -16.02
N VAL A 119 -6.87 -2.38 -16.40
CA VAL A 119 -6.43 -3.63 -15.75
C VAL A 119 -5.19 -3.40 -14.90
N THR A 120 -5.12 -4.08 -13.76
CA THR A 120 -3.88 -4.16 -12.98
C THR A 120 -2.93 -5.14 -13.66
N PRO A 121 -1.64 -4.81 -13.84
CA PRO A 121 -0.66 -5.75 -14.35
C PRO A 121 -0.64 -7.03 -13.51
N TYR A 122 -0.63 -8.18 -14.18
CA TYR A 122 -0.53 -9.47 -13.51
C TYR A 122 0.92 -9.74 -13.14
N TYR A 123 1.16 -9.99 -11.86
CA TYR A 123 2.41 -10.53 -11.37
C TYR A 123 2.11 -11.87 -10.71
N TRP A 124 2.87 -12.89 -11.09
CA TRP A 124 2.74 -14.20 -10.47
C TRP A 124 3.11 -14.12 -8.99
N TYR A 125 2.27 -14.68 -8.13
CA TYR A 125 2.45 -14.65 -6.69
C TYR A 125 2.25 -16.04 -6.07
N PHE A 126 3.33 -16.56 -5.48
CA PHE A 126 3.32 -17.81 -4.73
C PHE A 126 2.75 -17.59 -3.32
N SER A 127 1.42 -17.73 -3.21
CA SER A 127 0.71 -17.60 -1.93
C SER A 127 0.93 -18.80 -0.99
N PHE A 128 0.61 -18.61 0.28
CA PHE A 128 0.63 -19.68 1.29
C PHE A 128 -0.25 -20.88 0.91
N LYS A 129 -1.35 -20.65 0.19
CA LYS A 129 -2.22 -21.73 -0.31
C LYS A 129 -1.45 -22.66 -1.26
N HIS A 130 -0.59 -22.12 -2.13
CA HIS A 130 0.25 -22.95 -3.00
C HIS A 130 1.20 -23.84 -2.18
N THR A 131 1.75 -23.31 -1.07
CA THR A 131 2.57 -24.10 -0.15
C THR A 131 1.79 -25.25 0.45
N ILE A 132 0.55 -25.01 0.91
CA ILE A 132 -0.34 -26.07 1.42
C ILE A 132 -0.63 -27.11 0.33
N TYR A 133 -0.99 -26.70 -0.88
CA TYR A 133 -1.28 -27.63 -1.98
C TYR A 133 -0.10 -28.51 -2.34
N LEU A 134 1.11 -27.93 -2.43
CA LEU A 134 2.34 -28.70 -2.67
C LEU A 134 2.61 -29.69 -1.55
N PHE A 135 2.43 -29.29 -0.30
CA PHE A 135 2.60 -30.17 0.84
C PHE A 135 1.62 -31.35 0.83
N LEU A 136 0.33 -31.09 0.56
CA LEU A 136 -0.68 -32.13 0.42
C LEU A 136 -0.40 -33.07 -0.76
N LEU A 137 0.06 -32.52 -1.89
CA LEU A 137 0.45 -33.32 -3.06
C LEU A 137 1.62 -34.25 -2.72
N LEU A 138 2.64 -33.76 -2.01
CA LEU A 138 3.78 -34.57 -1.58
C LEU A 138 3.35 -35.69 -0.62
N ILE A 139 2.43 -35.42 0.32
CA ILE A 139 1.86 -36.44 1.20
C ILE A 139 1.14 -37.51 0.38
N LEU A 140 0.30 -37.12 -0.57
CA LEU A 140 -0.45 -38.05 -1.41
C LEU A 140 0.49 -38.93 -2.25
N LEU A 141 1.52 -38.34 -2.86
CA LEU A 141 2.54 -39.08 -3.61
C LEU A 141 3.31 -40.06 -2.70
N PHE A 142 3.64 -39.65 -1.47
CA PHE A 142 4.30 -40.53 -0.51
C PHE A 142 3.49 -41.80 -0.22
N PHE A 143 2.15 -41.68 -0.07
CA PHE A 143 1.25 -42.82 0.13
C PHE A 143 0.97 -43.66 -1.12
N ILE A 144 1.16 -43.12 -2.32
CA ILE A 144 0.97 -43.88 -3.57
C ILE A 144 2.20 -44.72 -3.91
N PHE A 145 3.40 -44.23 -3.57
CA PHE A 145 4.68 -44.82 -3.96
C PHE A 145 5.44 -45.53 -2.83
N ASN A 146 4.96 -45.50 -1.59
CA ASN A 146 5.39 -46.39 -0.49
C ASN A 146 4.27 -47.35 -0.10
#